data_AF-A0A829GPX6-F1
#
_entry.id   AF-A0A829GPX6-F1
#
_cell.length_a   1.000
_cell.length_b   1.000
_cell.length_c   1.000
_cell.angle_alpha   90.00
_cell.angle_beta   90.00
_cell.angle_gamma   90.00
#
_symmetry.space_group_name_H-M   'P 1'
#
loop_
_entity.id
_entity.type
_entity.pdbx_description
1 polymer ?
#
loop_
_entity_poly.entity_id
_entity_poly.type
_entity_poly.pdbx_seq_one_letter_code
_entity_poly.pdbx_strand_id
1 'polypeptide(L)' 'MKAAVISFPGSNCDLDLQWAVRAIAGAECDLIKPTQTDLTAYDVV' A
#
# COMPACT_ATOMS: atom_id res chain seq x y z
N MET A 1 1.71 -4.97 11.95
CA MET A 1 0.64 -4.56 11.04
C MET A 1 1.25 -4.36 9.68
N LYS A 2 0.66 -4.95 8.63
CA LYS A 2 1.15 -4.87 7.26
C LYS A 2 0.08 -4.27 6.36
N ALA A 3 0.42 -3.22 5.61
CA ALA A 3 -0.47 -2.53 4.70
C ALA A 3 -0.13 -2.77 3.23
N ALA A 4 -1.12 -2.64 2.36
CA ALA A 4 -0.94 -2.54 0.93
C ALA A 4 -1.40 -1.17 0.44
N VAL A 5 -0.66 -0.57 -0.48
CA VAL A 5 -1.13 0.55 -1.30
C VAL A 5 -1.28 0.03 -2.72
N ILE A 6 -2.49 0.08 -3.26
CA ILE A 6 -2.75 -0.33 -4.64
C ILE A 6 -2.45 0.85 -5.57
N SER A 7 -1.51 0.66 -6.51
CA SER A 7 -1.19 1.64 -7.54
C SER A 7 -2.02 1.36 -8.80
N PHE A 8 -2.94 2.25 -9.15
CA PHE A 8 -3.74 2.17 -10.37
C PHE A 8 -3.10 3.02 -11.49
N PRO A 9 -3.40 2.74 -12.77
CA PRO A 9 -3.03 3.65 -13.85
C PRO A 9 -3.59 5.06 -13.59
N GLY A 10 -2.68 6.04 -13.40
CA GLY A 10 -3.04 7.42 -13.07
C GLY A 10 -3.12 7.73 -11.57
N SER A 11 -2.78 6.79 -10.68
CA SER A 11 -2.51 7.10 -9.28
C SER A 11 -1.34 8.09 -9.17
N ASN A 12 -1.50 9.09 -8.31
CA ASN A 12 -0.53 10.17 -8.13
C ASN A 12 0.00 10.29 -6.69
N CYS A 13 -0.67 9.67 -5.73
CA CYS A 13 -0.36 9.79 -4.29
C CYS A 13 0.00 8.44 -3.64
N ASP A 14 0.20 7.40 -4.44
CA ASP A 14 0.48 6.04 -4.01
C ASP A 14 1.86 5.90 -3.37
N LEU A 15 2.86 6.63 -3.87
CA LEU A 15 4.16 6.75 -3.21
C LEU A 15 4.08 7.59 -1.93
N ASP A 16 3.30 8.67 -1.92
CA ASP A 16 3.11 9.52 -0.73
C ASP A 16 2.44 8.72 0.39
N LEU A 17 1.41 7.94 0.06
CA LEU A 17 0.70 7.10 1.01
C LEU A 17 1.60 5.98 1.53
N GLN A 18 2.35 5.29 0.67
CA GLN A 18 3.32 4.29 1.12
C GLN A 18 4.36 4.90 2.06
N TRP A 19 4.88 6.09 1.73
CA TRP A 19 5.82 6.80 2.59
C TRP A 19 5.19 7.15 3.93
N ALA A 20 3.97 7.68 3.95
CA ALA A 20 3.27 8.04 5.19
C ALA A 20 3.05 6.81 6.08
N VAL A 21 2.65 5.67 5.53
CA VAL A 21 2.46 4.44 6.31
C VAL A 21 3.79 3.95 6.91
N ARG A 22 4.88 3.98 6.13
CA ARG A 22 6.20 3.53 6.61
C ARG A 22 6.81 4.51 7.62
N ALA A 23 6.83 5.80 7.29
CA ALA A 23 7.59 6.82 8.02
C ALA A 23 6.82 7.43 9.20
N ILE A 24 5.49 7.56 9.08
CA ILE A 24 4.66 8.22 10.09
C ILE A 24 3.89 7.19 10.92
N ALA A 25 3.27 6.20 10.28
CA ALA A 25 2.54 5.16 11.00
C ALA A 25 3.45 4.02 11.52
N GLY A 26 4.70 3.94 11.06
CA GLY A 26 5.67 2.95 11.52
C GLY A 26 5.32 1.50 11.16
N ALA A 27 4.54 1.31 10.10
CA ALA A 27 4.07 -0.01 9.65
C ALA A 27 4.72 -0.43 8.32
N GLU A 28 4.82 -1.74 8.11
CA GLU A 28 5.22 -2.28 6.81
C GLU A 28 4.14 -1.94 5.77
N CYS A 29 4.57 -1.55 4.56
CA CYS A 29 3.66 -1.18 3.49
C CYS A 29 4.21 -1.60 2.14
N ASP A 30 3.48 -2.40 1.39
CA ASP A 30 3.84 -2.80 0.02
C ASP A 30 3.07 -1.96 -1.00
N LEU A 31 3.73 -1.60 -2.11
CA LEU A 31 3.05 -1.01 -3.27
C LEU A 31 2.71 -2.15 -4.22
N ILE A 32 1.43 -2.40 -4.45
CA ILE A 32 0.96 -3.55 -5.21
C ILE A 32 0.18 -3.16 -6.47
N LYS A 33 0.12 -4.09 -7.42
CA LYS A 33 -0.59 -3.92 -8.68
C LYS A 33 -2.10 -4.06 -8.48
N PRO A 34 -2.94 -3.41 -9.30
CA PRO A 34 -4.39 -3.48 -9.17
C PRO A 34 -4.96 -4.83 -9.63
N THR A 35 -4.14 -5.66 -10.27
CA THR A 35 -4.50 -7.03 -10.69
C THR A 35 -4.23 -8.08 -9.62
N GLN A 36 -3.68 -7.70 -8.46
CA GLN A 36 -3.47 -8.65 -7.36
C GLN A 36 -4.81 -8.92 -6.64
N THR A 37 -5.21 -10.19 -6.61
CA THR A 37 -6.52 -10.61 -6.08
C THR A 37 -6.46 -11.25 -4.69
N ASP A 38 -5.29 -11.73 -4.28
CA ASP A 38 -5.06 -12.20 -2.92
C ASP A 38 -4.37 -11.10 -2.09
N LEU A 39 -5.09 -10.63 -1.07
CA LEU A 39 -4.69 -9.58 -0.14
C LEU A 39 -4.69 -10.08 1.31
N THR A 40 -4.82 -11.40 1.53
CA THR A 40 -4.94 -11.99 2.88
C THR A 40 -3.71 -11.76 3.77
N ALA A 41 -2.58 -11.37 3.18
CA ALA A 41 -1.35 -11.01 3.89
C ALA A 41 -1.34 -9.58 4.46
N TYR A 42 -2.39 -8.78 4.23
CA TYR A 42 -2.47 -7.38 4.64
C TYR A 42 -3.60 -7.15 5.63
N ASP A 43 -3.32 -6.36 6.66
CA ASP A 43 -4.29 -5.91 7.66
C ASP A 43 -5.08 -4.68 7.17
N VAL A 44 -4.51 -3.92 6.22
CA VAL A 44 -5.05 -2.68 5.64
C VAL A 44 -4.72 -2.63 4.15
N VAL A 45 -5.68 -2.20 3.33
CA VAL A 45 -5.57 -2.03 1.87
C VAL A 45 -6.09 -0.65 1.49
#